data_AF-A0A9E6ZWP8-F1
#
_entry.id   AF-A0A9E6ZWP8-F1
#
_cell.length_a   1.000
_cell.length_b   1.000
_cell.length_c   1.000
_cell.angle_alpha   90.00
_cell.angle_beta   90.00
_cell.angle_gamma   90.00
#
_symmetry.space_group_name_H-M   'P 1'
#
loop_
_entity.id
_entity.type
_entity.pdbx_description
1 polymer ?
#
loop_
_entity_poly.entity_id
_entity_poly.type
_entity_poly.pdbx_seq_one_letter_code
_entity_poly.pdbx_strand_id
1 'polypeptide(L)'
;MKKILFVFISLFIFSCDDGEFNVEVLDFDDSAVNLCKDFTELDEYVFYKLSDDKTKALIIQLETNDDLLRDIGTVTFNLSAANKILYRIFDGDASSFFCNEVQPANPKVIEEWTASAGTIEIETVLAKDDNDGIDSEDEDLNNDGDLENDDSDQDGLPNYIDLDDDGDNVPTSQEGYDADNPENSRDTDGDGIFDYLDPDDDGDGVDTRLEVTDNNLDSPANNINNDIANYLNPEVADAYSGTETITNREHRYTNGYSNTIRIINGFQLQGNGQEIKYEVSGFDYGTYETTDTITHEF
;
A
#
# COMPACT_ATOMS: atom_id res chain seq x y z
N MET A 1 31.87 -74.71 47.94
CA MET A 1 30.47 -74.24 47.78
C MET A 1 30.49 -72.71 47.76
N LYS A 2 29.78 -72.13 46.79
CA LYS A 2 29.61 -70.70 46.50
C LYS A 2 29.27 -69.86 47.74
N LYS A 3 29.69 -68.59 47.78
CA LYS A 3 28.83 -67.37 47.88
C LYS A 3 29.67 -66.11 48.10
N ILE A 4 29.90 -65.32 47.04
CA ILE A 4 29.25 -64.03 46.69
C ILE A 4 29.87 -62.84 47.44
N LEU A 5 30.76 -62.14 46.74
CA LEU A 5 31.32 -60.83 47.07
C LEU A 5 30.36 -59.75 46.53
N PHE A 6 29.79 -58.92 47.41
CA PHE A 6 29.00 -57.76 47.00
C PHE A 6 29.96 -56.58 46.77
N VAL A 7 30.22 -56.24 45.50
CA VAL A 7 30.88 -55.00 45.11
C VAL A 7 29.79 -54.01 44.73
N PHE A 8 29.65 -52.97 45.55
CA PHE A 8 28.79 -51.81 45.25
C PHE A 8 29.53 -50.96 44.19
N ILE A 9 29.14 -51.10 42.93
CA ILE A 9 29.52 -50.19 41.86
C ILE A 9 28.63 -48.95 41.98
N SER A 10 29.21 -47.85 42.46
CA SER A 10 28.62 -46.52 42.37
C SER A 10 28.87 -46.01 40.95
N LEU A 11 27.86 -46.15 40.09
CA LEU A 11 27.87 -45.64 38.73
C LEU A 11 27.71 -44.11 38.80
N PHE A 12 28.82 -43.38 38.77
CA PHE A 12 28.81 -41.94 38.46
C PHE A 12 28.42 -41.79 37.00
N ILE A 13 27.14 -41.51 36.76
CA ILE A 13 26.67 -41.04 35.46
C ILE A 13 27.09 -39.57 35.40
N PHE A 14 28.21 -39.29 34.73
CA PHE A 14 28.43 -37.96 34.17
C PHE A 14 27.40 -37.82 33.05
N SER A 15 26.32 -37.08 33.31
CA SER A 15 25.52 -36.53 32.22
C SER A 15 26.42 -35.51 31.52
N CYS A 16 26.87 -35.84 30.32
CA CYS A 16 27.13 -34.80 29.33
C CYS A 16 25.80 -34.12 29.10
N ASP A 17 25.64 -32.94 29.70
CA ASP A 17 24.71 -31.94 29.24
C ASP A 17 25.27 -31.47 27.88
N ASP A 18 24.97 -32.22 26.83
CA ASP A 18 25.29 -31.84 25.45
C ASP A 18 24.37 -30.66 25.13
N GLY A 19 24.81 -29.48 25.57
CA GLY A 19 24.09 -28.22 25.49
C GLY A 19 23.34 -28.13 24.18
N GLU A 20 22.02 -28.22 24.29
CA GLU A 20 21.11 -28.04 23.19
C GLU A 20 21.35 -26.60 22.71
N PHE A 21 22.04 -26.45 21.58
CA PHE A 21 22.24 -25.17 20.94
C PHE A 21 20.86 -24.73 20.43
N ASN A 22 20.11 -24.02 21.27
CA ASN A 22 18.94 -23.26 20.83
C ASN A 22 19.47 -22.13 19.94
N VAL A 23 19.55 -22.40 18.65
CA VAL A 23 19.74 -21.34 17.66
C VAL A 23 18.40 -20.62 17.59
N GLU A 24 18.36 -19.43 18.18
CA GLU A 24 17.19 -18.58 18.07
C GLU A 24 17.07 -18.13 16.61
N VAL A 25 16.02 -18.63 15.94
CA VAL A 25 15.67 -18.24 14.57
C VAL A 25 14.75 -17.04 14.68
N LEU A 26 15.02 -15.98 13.92
CA LEU A 26 14.08 -14.89 13.75
C LEU A 26 12.97 -15.41 12.85
N ASP A 27 11.77 -15.50 13.39
CA ASP A 27 10.57 -15.91 12.65
C ASP A 27 9.57 -14.76 12.72
N PHE A 28 9.52 -13.98 11.63
CA PHE A 28 8.64 -12.82 11.48
C PHE A 28 8.05 -12.76 10.06
N ASP A 29 8.21 -13.81 9.24
CA ASP A 29 7.91 -13.74 7.80
C ASP A 29 6.44 -13.38 7.56
N ASP A 30 5.52 -13.93 8.37
CA ASP A 30 4.08 -13.66 8.30
C ASP A 30 3.61 -12.45 9.13
N SER A 31 4.52 -11.77 9.84
CA SER A 31 4.16 -10.64 10.69
C SER A 31 4.07 -9.34 9.89
N ALA A 32 3.03 -8.53 10.13
CA ALA A 32 2.88 -7.23 9.49
C ALA A 32 3.98 -6.24 9.91
N VAL A 33 4.43 -5.39 8.98
CA VAL A 33 5.27 -4.24 9.28
C VAL A 33 4.40 -3.14 9.87
N ASN A 34 4.77 -2.66 11.06
CA ASN A 34 4.14 -1.52 11.72
C ASN A 34 5.11 -0.36 11.76
N LEU A 35 4.60 0.86 11.85
CA LEU A 35 5.39 2.08 11.90
C LEU A 35 4.94 2.96 13.06
N CYS A 36 5.91 3.52 13.80
CA CYS A 36 5.73 4.72 14.60
C CYS A 36 6.48 5.88 13.92
N LYS A 37 5.85 7.05 13.84
CA LYS A 37 6.45 8.30 13.36
C LYS A 37 6.14 9.43 14.35
N ASP A 38 7.15 10.21 14.73
CA ASP A 38 6.98 11.41 15.55
C ASP A 38 7.42 12.65 14.74
N PHE A 39 6.46 13.51 14.38
CA PHE A 39 6.69 14.71 13.58
C PHE A 39 7.02 15.90 14.50
N THR A 40 8.22 15.93 15.07
CA THR A 40 8.65 17.10 15.87
C THR A 40 9.69 17.96 15.15
N GLU A 41 10.92 17.45 14.87
CA GLU A 41 11.98 18.27 14.22
C GLU A 41 12.97 17.51 13.30
N LEU A 42 13.05 16.17 13.39
CA LEU A 42 13.68 15.26 12.42
C LEU A 42 12.74 14.06 12.27
N ASP A 43 12.57 13.54 11.07
CA ASP A 43 11.70 12.38 10.87
C ASP A 43 12.39 11.12 11.42
N GLU A 44 12.01 10.72 12.64
CA GLU A 44 12.38 9.43 13.23
C GLU A 44 11.34 8.39 12.82
N TYR A 45 11.80 7.35 12.12
CA TYR A 45 10.98 6.21 11.73
C TYR A 45 11.34 5.01 12.59
N VAL A 46 10.33 4.43 13.24
CA VAL A 46 10.47 3.16 13.96
C VAL A 46 9.56 2.13 13.32
N PHE A 47 10.12 1.33 12.41
CA PHE A 47 9.45 0.16 11.88
C PHE A 47 9.59 -0.99 12.88
N TYR A 48 8.54 -1.77 13.10
CA TYR A 48 8.59 -2.93 13.99
C TYR A 48 7.68 -4.06 13.52
N LYS A 49 8.14 -5.29 13.74
CA LYS A 49 7.37 -6.53 13.62
C LYS A 49 7.26 -7.17 14.98
N LEU A 50 6.10 -7.73 15.31
CA LEU A 50 5.88 -8.50 16.54
C LEU A 50 5.76 -9.97 16.17
N SER A 51 6.29 -10.87 17.02
CA SER A 51 6.02 -12.30 16.90
C SER A 51 4.53 -12.59 17.09
N ASP A 52 4.08 -13.79 16.69
CA ASP A 52 2.68 -14.22 16.85
C ASP A 52 2.16 -14.14 18.29
N ASP A 53 3.01 -14.51 19.26
CA ASP A 53 2.71 -14.41 20.70
C ASP A 53 2.96 -13.00 21.27
N LYS A 54 3.49 -12.10 20.44
CA LYS A 54 3.79 -10.69 20.71
C LYS A 54 4.77 -10.47 21.86
N THR A 55 5.58 -11.48 22.19
CA THR A 55 6.61 -11.38 23.22
C THR A 55 7.98 -11.04 22.65
N LYS A 56 8.13 -10.98 21.32
CA LYS A 56 9.36 -10.62 20.63
C LYS A 56 9.08 -9.52 19.61
N ALA A 57 10.06 -8.68 19.37
CA ALA A 57 9.99 -7.68 18.32
C ALA A 57 11.31 -7.56 17.55
N LEU A 58 11.20 -7.45 16.23
CA LEU A 58 12.28 -6.97 15.37
C LEU A 58 11.97 -5.52 14.99
N ILE A 59 12.95 -4.63 15.16
CA ILE A 59 12.75 -3.18 15.12
C ILE A 59 13.83 -2.56 14.23
N ILE A 60 13.44 -1.67 13.34
CA ILE A 60 14.33 -0.80 12.57
C ILE A 60 14.07 0.64 12.99
N GLN A 61 15.11 1.32 13.47
CA GLN A 61 15.09 2.74 13.80
C GLN A 61 15.92 3.50 12.78
N LEU A 62 15.38 4.58 12.23
CA LEU A 62 16.03 5.43 11.23
C LEU A 62 15.80 6.90 11.58
N GLU A 63 16.84 7.72 11.38
CA GLU A 63 16.72 9.18 11.38
C GLU A 63 17.09 9.68 9.98
N THR A 64 16.19 10.41 9.33
CA THR A 64 16.45 11.01 8.01
C THR A 64 15.67 12.32 7.83
N ASN A 65 16.02 13.08 6.80
CA ASN A 65 15.22 14.22 6.32
C ASN A 65 14.36 13.85 5.10
N ASP A 66 14.54 12.64 4.56
CA ASP A 66 13.77 12.14 3.42
C ASP A 66 12.39 11.64 3.89
N ASP A 67 11.35 11.82 3.08
CA ASP A 67 10.03 11.25 3.37
C ASP A 67 10.01 9.77 2.92
N LEU A 68 10.42 8.88 3.81
CA LEU A 68 10.55 7.44 3.53
C LEU A 68 9.24 6.74 3.14
N LEU A 69 8.11 7.42 3.24
CA LEU A 69 6.80 6.86 2.89
C LEU A 69 6.32 7.31 1.52
N ARG A 70 6.94 8.36 0.94
CA ARG A 70 6.44 9.03 -0.27
C ARG A 70 7.50 9.34 -1.32
N ASP A 71 8.75 9.53 -0.91
CA ASP A 71 9.83 9.82 -1.85
C ASP A 71 10.15 8.57 -2.67
N ILE A 72 9.75 8.56 -3.94
CA ILE A 72 9.88 7.42 -4.86
C ILE A 72 11.36 7.09 -5.11
N GLY A 73 11.67 5.80 -5.09
CA GLY A 73 12.99 5.27 -5.41
C GLY A 73 13.56 4.42 -4.29
N THR A 74 14.89 4.27 -4.30
CA THR A 74 15.59 3.42 -3.33
C THR A 74 16.55 4.25 -2.48
N VAL A 75 16.44 4.11 -1.17
CA VAL A 75 17.35 4.72 -0.19
C VAL A 75 18.02 3.64 0.66
N THR A 76 19.25 3.90 1.09
CA THR A 76 20.04 2.96 1.89
C THR A 76 20.61 3.60 3.15
N PHE A 77 20.52 2.91 4.27
CA PHE A 77 21.04 3.33 5.56
C PHE A 77 22.08 2.35 6.10
N ASN A 78 23.28 2.86 6.36
CA ASN A 78 24.28 2.13 7.12
C ASN A 78 23.97 2.19 8.61
N LEU A 79 24.24 1.10 9.33
CA LEU A 79 24.07 1.04 10.79
C LEU A 79 24.97 2.07 11.48
N SER A 80 24.41 2.79 12.45
CA SER A 80 25.06 3.86 13.19
C SER A 80 24.43 4.05 14.58
N ALA A 81 24.77 5.14 15.27
CA ALA A 81 24.10 5.50 16.51
C ALA A 81 22.65 5.96 16.31
N ALA A 82 22.31 6.46 15.10
CA ALA A 82 20.97 6.89 14.71
C ALA A 82 20.20 5.75 14.04
N ASN A 83 20.84 5.04 13.12
CA ASN A 83 20.21 3.98 12.33
C ASN A 83 20.53 2.61 12.93
N LYS A 84 19.53 1.91 13.47
CA LYS A 84 19.71 0.66 14.21
C LYS A 84 18.72 -0.40 13.80
N ILE A 85 19.13 -1.65 13.95
CA ILE A 85 18.24 -2.80 13.97
C ILE A 85 18.34 -3.42 15.36
N LEU A 86 17.21 -3.62 16.02
CA LEU A 86 17.12 -4.16 17.36
C LEU A 86 16.20 -5.39 17.35
N TYR A 87 16.56 -6.39 18.14
CA TYR A 87 15.69 -7.50 18.47
C TYR A 87 15.44 -7.48 19.98
N ARG A 88 14.18 -7.46 20.39
CA ARG A 88 13.78 -7.38 21.81
C ARG A 88 12.92 -8.57 22.19
N ILE A 89 13.13 -9.05 23.40
CA ILE A 89 12.26 -10.02 24.06
C ILE A 89 11.63 -9.34 25.28
N PHE A 90 10.33 -9.57 25.49
CA PHE A 90 9.51 -8.95 26.52
C PHE A 90 9.01 -9.97 27.55
N ASP A 91 8.68 -9.51 28.77
CA ASP A 91 8.05 -10.35 29.81
C ASP A 91 6.53 -10.55 29.64
N GLY A 92 5.96 -10.03 28.55
CA GLY A 92 4.54 -10.09 28.21
C GLY A 92 4.24 -9.53 26.83
N ASP A 93 2.95 -9.34 26.53
CA ASP A 93 2.46 -8.82 25.25
C ASP A 93 2.94 -7.39 24.99
N ALA A 94 3.68 -7.19 23.89
CA ALA A 94 4.29 -5.93 23.48
C ALA A 94 3.44 -5.09 22.50
N SER A 95 2.18 -5.46 22.25
CA SER A 95 1.28 -4.72 21.33
C SER A 95 1.20 -3.23 21.67
N SER A 96 1.19 -2.89 22.97
CA SER A 96 1.07 -1.50 23.44
C SER A 96 2.42 -0.86 23.76
N PHE A 97 3.54 -1.52 23.46
CA PHE A 97 4.87 -1.03 23.85
C PHE A 97 5.35 0.12 22.94
N PHE A 98 5.01 0.03 21.66
CA PHE A 98 5.46 0.95 20.61
C PHE A 98 4.57 2.18 20.48
N CYS A 99 5.10 3.23 19.84
CA CYS A 99 4.39 4.46 19.48
C CYS A 99 3.80 5.25 20.68
N ASN A 100 4.49 5.23 21.81
CA ASN A 100 4.12 6.02 22.99
C ASN A 100 5.09 7.20 23.16
N GLU A 101 4.55 8.39 23.46
CA GLU A 101 5.37 9.58 23.81
C GLU A 101 6.32 9.30 24.97
N VAL A 102 5.92 8.42 25.89
CA VAL A 102 6.74 7.95 27.00
C VAL A 102 6.76 6.44 27.01
N GLN A 103 7.95 5.86 27.09
CA GLN A 103 8.13 4.42 27.13
C GLN A 103 7.30 3.81 28.28
N PRO A 104 6.43 2.84 27.99
CA PRO A 104 5.56 2.27 29.00
C PRO A 104 6.36 1.40 29.99
N ALA A 105 5.88 1.32 31.23
CA ALA A 105 6.50 0.52 32.27
C ALA A 105 6.27 -1.00 32.11
N ASN A 106 5.26 -1.39 31.32
CA ASN A 106 4.97 -2.78 30.97
C ASN A 106 4.56 -2.87 29.48
N PRO A 107 4.91 -3.97 28.79
CA PRO A 107 5.78 -5.04 29.27
C PRO A 107 7.23 -4.56 29.44
N LYS A 108 8.02 -5.31 30.21
CA LYS A 108 9.45 -5.04 30.39
C LYS A 108 10.24 -5.73 29.30
N VAL A 109 11.27 -5.04 28.80
CA VAL A 109 12.30 -5.66 27.96
C VAL A 109 13.18 -6.52 28.84
N ILE A 110 13.19 -7.83 28.60
CA ILE A 110 14.04 -8.80 29.32
C ILE A 110 15.37 -9.01 28.61
N GLU A 111 15.37 -8.93 27.28
CA GLU A 111 16.58 -8.99 26.46
C GLU A 111 16.49 -8.02 25.28
N GLU A 112 17.63 -7.45 24.91
CA GLU A 112 17.79 -6.57 23.75
C GLU A 112 19.10 -6.90 23.05
N TRP A 113 19.01 -7.19 21.76
CA TRP A 113 20.13 -7.51 20.89
C TRP A 113 20.19 -6.46 19.78
N THR A 114 21.40 -6.08 19.38
CA THR A 114 21.60 -5.01 18.38
C THR A 114 22.36 -5.56 17.19
N ALA A 115 21.99 -5.10 15.99
CA ALA A 115 22.73 -5.44 14.80
C ALA A 115 24.13 -4.82 14.80
N SER A 116 25.12 -5.65 14.53
CA SER A 116 26.54 -5.30 14.38
C SER A 116 26.95 -5.14 12.91
N ALA A 117 26.14 -5.67 11.98
CA ALA A 117 26.35 -5.59 10.54
C ALA A 117 25.00 -5.64 9.79
N GLY A 118 25.00 -5.08 8.58
CA GLY A 118 23.85 -4.95 7.68
C GLY A 118 23.74 -3.54 7.09
N THR A 119 22.99 -3.42 6.01
CA THR A 119 22.55 -2.15 5.42
C THR A 119 21.04 -2.23 5.25
N ILE A 120 20.30 -1.24 5.74
CA ILE A 120 18.85 -1.16 5.53
C ILE A 120 18.63 -0.53 4.16
N GLU A 121 17.81 -1.16 3.34
CA GLU A 121 17.38 -0.68 2.03
C GLU A 121 15.86 -0.51 2.08
N ILE A 122 15.37 0.63 1.63
CA ILE A 122 13.94 0.90 1.49
C ILE A 122 13.70 1.32 0.04
N GLU A 123 12.77 0.63 -0.60
CA GLU A 123 12.31 0.89 -1.95
C GLU A 123 10.85 1.34 -1.89
N THR A 124 10.58 2.55 -2.36
CA THR A 124 9.26 3.17 -2.40
C THR A 124 8.78 3.22 -3.84
N VAL A 125 7.63 2.60 -4.11
CA VAL A 125 6.95 2.61 -5.41
C VAL A 125 5.61 3.31 -5.26
N LEU A 126 5.27 4.17 -6.22
CA LEU A 126 3.97 4.84 -6.32
C LEU A 126 3.09 4.08 -7.31
N ALA A 127 1.85 3.84 -6.92
CA ALA A 127 0.73 3.52 -7.79
C ALA A 127 -0.31 4.64 -7.67
N LYS A 128 -0.94 5.05 -8.78
CA LYS A 128 -2.06 6.00 -8.77
C LYS A 128 -3.28 5.31 -9.38
N ASP A 129 -4.46 5.69 -8.90
CA ASP A 129 -5.74 5.09 -9.28
C ASP A 129 -6.87 6.04 -8.79
N ASP A 130 -7.78 6.44 -9.66
CA ASP A 130 -8.98 7.24 -9.33
C ASP A 130 -10.09 6.45 -8.62
N ASN A 131 -10.02 5.12 -8.66
CA ASN A 131 -10.97 4.16 -8.11
C ASN A 131 -12.39 4.29 -8.71
N ASP A 132 -12.48 4.57 -10.00
CA ASP A 132 -13.73 4.56 -10.76
C ASP A 132 -14.28 3.14 -11.02
N GLY A 133 -13.43 2.11 -10.91
CA GLY A 133 -13.79 0.71 -11.10
C GLY A 133 -13.26 0.08 -12.39
N ILE A 134 -12.48 0.83 -13.18
CA ILE A 134 -11.61 0.31 -14.23
C ILE A 134 -10.22 0.08 -13.62
N ASP A 135 -9.57 -1.04 -13.95
CA ASP A 135 -8.19 -1.26 -13.53
C ASP A 135 -7.29 -0.37 -14.41
N SER A 136 -6.33 0.36 -13.83
CA SER A 136 -5.45 1.27 -14.60
C SER A 136 -4.72 0.62 -15.79
N GLU A 137 -4.53 -0.71 -15.78
CA GLU A 137 -3.95 -1.44 -16.92
C GLU A 137 -4.92 -1.55 -18.11
N ASP A 138 -6.24 -1.53 -17.87
CA ASP A 138 -7.29 -1.58 -18.90
C ASP A 138 -7.53 -0.21 -19.55
N GLU A 139 -7.01 0.86 -18.95
CA GLU A 139 -7.09 2.24 -19.44
C GLU A 139 -5.92 2.62 -20.37
N ASP A 140 -5.00 1.68 -20.63
CA ASP A 140 -4.03 1.74 -21.73
C ASP A 140 -4.74 1.47 -23.07
N LEU A 141 -5.50 2.47 -23.54
CA LEU A 141 -6.36 2.36 -24.72
C LEU A 141 -5.60 1.90 -25.96
N ASN A 142 -4.31 2.24 -26.05
CA ASN A 142 -3.47 1.94 -27.20
C ASN A 142 -2.49 0.76 -27.00
N ASN A 143 -2.45 0.17 -25.80
CA ASN A 143 -1.62 -0.96 -25.38
C ASN A 143 -0.09 -0.73 -25.58
N ASP A 144 0.40 0.50 -25.35
CA ASP A 144 1.83 0.81 -25.42
C ASP A 144 2.55 0.75 -24.06
N GLY A 145 1.81 0.61 -22.97
CA GLY A 145 2.28 0.54 -21.59
C GLY A 145 2.59 1.88 -20.95
N ASP A 146 2.18 3.00 -21.56
CA ASP A 146 2.38 4.36 -21.07
C ASP A 146 1.04 5.06 -20.76
N LEU A 147 0.46 4.72 -19.61
CA LEU A 147 -0.81 5.27 -19.11
C LEU A 147 -0.87 6.79 -19.01
N GLU A 148 0.28 7.48 -19.01
CA GLU A 148 0.34 8.95 -18.91
C GLU A 148 0.00 9.65 -20.23
N ASN A 149 -0.23 8.89 -21.32
CA ASN A 149 -0.50 9.44 -22.65
C ASN A 149 -1.93 9.19 -23.18
N ASP A 150 -2.74 8.43 -22.45
CA ASP A 150 -4.16 8.20 -22.73
C ASP A 150 -4.99 9.19 -21.89
N ASP A 151 -5.53 10.20 -22.57
CA ASP A 151 -6.26 11.36 -22.03
C ASP A 151 -7.37 11.70 -23.04
N SER A 152 -8.57 11.18 -22.81
CA SER A 152 -9.64 11.16 -23.82
C SER A 152 -10.24 12.54 -24.05
N ASP A 153 -10.43 13.30 -22.97
CA ASP A 153 -11.01 14.64 -23.00
C ASP A 153 -9.97 15.78 -23.20
N GLN A 154 -8.68 15.46 -23.09
CA GLN A 154 -7.55 16.37 -23.25
C GLN A 154 -7.49 17.49 -22.21
N ASP A 155 -7.98 17.25 -21.00
CA ASP A 155 -7.92 18.21 -19.89
C ASP A 155 -6.55 18.22 -19.18
N GLY A 156 -5.73 17.19 -19.43
CA GLY A 156 -4.39 17.01 -18.88
C GLY A 156 -4.30 16.05 -17.69
N LEU A 157 -5.40 15.43 -17.27
CA LEU A 157 -5.41 14.21 -16.46
C LEU A 157 -5.54 12.99 -17.38
N PRO A 158 -4.56 12.07 -17.35
CA PRO A 158 -4.72 10.79 -18.03
C PRO A 158 -5.85 9.96 -17.41
N ASN A 159 -6.54 9.16 -18.22
CA ASN A 159 -7.74 8.40 -17.84
C ASN A 159 -7.59 7.67 -16.49
N TYR A 160 -6.47 6.95 -16.27
CA TYR A 160 -6.24 6.15 -15.06
C TYR A 160 -6.14 6.91 -13.72
N ILE A 161 -6.22 8.24 -13.78
CA ILE A 161 -6.36 9.13 -12.62
C ILE A 161 -7.46 10.17 -12.81
N ASP A 162 -8.39 9.91 -13.73
CA ASP A 162 -9.55 10.70 -14.08
C ASP A 162 -10.83 9.95 -13.69
N LEU A 163 -11.84 10.65 -13.17
CA LEU A 163 -13.11 10.01 -12.78
C LEU A 163 -14.20 10.11 -13.85
N ASP A 164 -13.90 10.78 -14.96
CA ASP A 164 -14.80 11.28 -16.00
C ASP A 164 -13.97 11.41 -17.30
N ASP A 165 -13.51 10.26 -17.83
CA ASP A 165 -12.44 10.18 -18.84
C ASP A 165 -12.67 11.02 -20.10
N ASP A 166 -13.93 11.22 -20.49
CA ASP A 166 -14.36 11.98 -21.68
C ASP A 166 -14.89 13.39 -21.36
N GLY A 167 -14.90 13.76 -20.08
CA GLY A 167 -15.21 15.10 -19.59
C GLY A 167 -16.66 15.52 -19.81
N ASP A 168 -17.58 14.55 -19.90
CA ASP A 168 -19.00 14.76 -20.19
C ASP A 168 -19.86 15.02 -18.92
N ASN A 169 -19.24 14.90 -17.74
CA ASN A 169 -19.85 15.11 -16.41
C ASN A 169 -20.68 13.92 -15.88
N VAL A 170 -20.68 12.78 -16.57
CA VAL A 170 -21.09 11.47 -16.07
C VAL A 170 -19.82 10.73 -15.64
N PRO A 171 -19.78 10.11 -14.45
CA PRO A 171 -18.57 9.40 -14.04
C PRO A 171 -18.38 8.13 -14.86
N THR A 172 -17.14 7.82 -15.24
CA THR A 172 -16.69 6.58 -15.91
C THR A 172 -17.34 5.33 -15.29
N SER A 173 -17.38 5.29 -13.94
CA SER A 173 -18.04 4.24 -13.14
C SER A 173 -19.55 4.01 -13.38
N GLN A 174 -20.25 4.93 -14.06
CA GLN A 174 -21.70 4.90 -14.30
C GLN A 174 -22.07 4.65 -15.76
N GLU A 175 -21.10 4.70 -16.66
CA GLU A 175 -21.30 4.49 -18.10
C GLU A 175 -21.32 3.02 -18.50
N GLY A 176 -20.97 2.14 -17.58
CA GLY A 176 -21.23 0.71 -17.75
C GLY A 176 -20.07 -0.03 -18.41
N TYR A 177 -18.86 0.27 -17.94
CA TYR A 177 -17.71 -0.60 -18.08
C TYR A 177 -18.03 -2.05 -17.62
N ASP A 178 -17.66 -3.04 -18.44
CA ASP A 178 -17.76 -4.47 -18.11
C ASP A 178 -16.38 -5.05 -17.81
N ALA A 179 -15.98 -5.03 -16.53
CA ALA A 179 -14.69 -5.54 -16.09
C ALA A 179 -14.45 -7.04 -16.38
N ASP A 180 -15.51 -7.86 -16.54
CA ASP A 180 -15.36 -9.28 -16.89
C ASP A 180 -15.09 -9.45 -18.40
N ASN A 181 -15.50 -8.48 -19.21
CA ASN A 181 -15.27 -8.46 -20.65
C ASN A 181 -15.31 -7.02 -21.20
N PRO A 182 -14.18 -6.28 -21.22
CA PRO A 182 -14.15 -4.88 -21.64
C PRO A 182 -14.69 -4.63 -23.06
N GLU A 183 -14.61 -5.63 -23.95
CA GLU A 183 -15.21 -5.56 -25.30
C GLU A 183 -16.76 -5.50 -25.31
N ASN A 184 -17.41 -5.73 -24.17
CA ASN A 184 -18.86 -5.65 -23.98
C ASN A 184 -19.30 -4.42 -23.17
N SER A 185 -18.39 -3.49 -22.87
CA SER A 185 -18.74 -2.20 -22.27
C SER A 185 -19.82 -1.50 -23.11
N ARG A 186 -20.59 -0.62 -22.45
CA ARG A 186 -21.70 0.07 -23.12
C ARG A 186 -21.17 0.95 -24.26
N ASP A 187 -21.88 0.88 -25.37
CA ASP A 187 -21.70 1.66 -26.60
C ASP A 187 -23.14 1.92 -27.08
N THR A 188 -23.70 3.06 -26.68
CA THR A 188 -25.13 3.35 -26.76
C THR A 188 -25.56 3.65 -28.19
N ASP A 189 -24.75 4.34 -28.97
CA ASP A 189 -25.03 4.68 -30.36
C ASP A 189 -24.51 3.65 -31.39
N GLY A 190 -23.58 2.78 -30.97
CA GLY A 190 -23.01 1.70 -31.77
C GLY A 190 -21.91 2.14 -32.73
N ASP A 191 -21.23 3.26 -32.48
CA ASP A 191 -20.16 3.78 -33.33
C ASP A 191 -18.79 3.13 -33.09
N GLY A 192 -18.65 2.42 -31.96
CA GLY A 192 -17.47 1.68 -31.54
C GLY A 192 -16.54 2.43 -30.58
N ILE A 193 -16.92 3.61 -30.11
CA ILE A 193 -16.41 4.26 -28.90
C ILE A 193 -17.35 3.84 -27.76
N PHE A 194 -16.79 3.52 -26.59
CA PHE A 194 -17.62 3.17 -25.44
C PHE A 194 -18.09 4.43 -24.74
N ASP A 195 -19.26 4.38 -24.10
CA ASP A 195 -19.91 5.52 -23.43
C ASP A 195 -18.93 6.24 -22.48
N TYR A 196 -18.13 5.50 -21.70
CA TYR A 196 -17.14 6.09 -20.79
C TYR A 196 -15.94 6.80 -21.47
N LEU A 197 -15.92 6.87 -22.80
CA LEU A 197 -14.89 7.51 -23.64
C LEU A 197 -15.55 8.38 -24.74
N ASP A 198 -16.88 8.56 -24.70
CA ASP A 198 -17.66 9.22 -25.75
C ASP A 198 -18.49 10.38 -25.20
N PRO A 199 -18.10 11.65 -25.46
CA PRO A 199 -18.81 12.79 -24.93
C PRO A 199 -20.23 13.03 -25.51
N ASP A 200 -20.71 12.20 -26.44
CA ASP A 200 -22.05 12.20 -27.06
C ASP A 200 -22.61 10.76 -27.13
N ASP A 201 -22.73 10.10 -25.97
CA ASP A 201 -23.11 8.69 -25.76
C ASP A 201 -24.17 8.11 -26.71
N ASP A 202 -25.24 8.86 -27.00
CA ASP A 202 -26.34 8.38 -27.84
C ASP A 202 -26.29 8.82 -29.30
N GLY A 203 -25.26 9.58 -29.66
CA GLY A 203 -24.93 10.00 -31.01
C GLY A 203 -25.99 10.90 -31.66
N ASP A 204 -26.77 11.62 -30.86
CA ASP A 204 -27.81 12.52 -31.36
C ASP A 204 -27.30 13.92 -31.74
N GLY A 205 -26.04 14.22 -31.41
CA GLY A 205 -25.33 15.43 -31.75
C GLY A 205 -25.41 16.52 -30.68
N VAL A 206 -25.77 16.15 -29.45
CA VAL A 206 -25.75 17.00 -28.26
C VAL A 206 -24.85 16.35 -27.21
N ASP A 207 -23.70 16.98 -26.94
CA ASP A 207 -22.79 16.49 -25.89
C ASP A 207 -23.55 16.13 -24.60
N THR A 208 -23.30 14.93 -24.03
CA THR A 208 -23.96 14.39 -22.82
C THR A 208 -24.04 15.42 -21.69
N ARG A 209 -22.96 16.18 -21.48
CA ARG A 209 -22.88 17.28 -20.49
C ARG A 209 -24.01 18.30 -20.60
N LEU A 210 -24.53 18.52 -21.80
CA LEU A 210 -25.56 19.49 -22.10
C LEU A 210 -26.97 18.92 -22.05
N GLU A 211 -27.17 17.61 -21.85
CA GLU A 211 -28.48 16.95 -21.82
C GLU A 211 -29.16 17.01 -20.45
N VAL A 212 -28.98 18.15 -19.80
CA VAL A 212 -29.40 18.42 -18.43
C VAL A 212 -30.64 19.32 -18.37
N THR A 213 -31.27 19.39 -17.20
CA THR A 213 -32.42 20.27 -16.94
C THR A 213 -32.10 21.30 -15.87
N ASP A 214 -32.85 22.41 -15.81
CA ASP A 214 -32.69 23.49 -14.80
C ASP A 214 -32.70 23.00 -13.34
N ASN A 215 -33.21 21.79 -13.05
CA ASN A 215 -33.24 21.26 -11.68
C ASN A 215 -32.05 20.35 -11.35
N ASN A 216 -31.19 20.05 -12.32
CA ASN A 216 -30.09 19.09 -12.20
C ASN A 216 -29.04 19.28 -13.31
N LEU A 217 -28.26 20.36 -13.19
CA LEU A 217 -27.28 20.80 -14.20
C LEU A 217 -25.96 20.03 -14.16
N ASP A 218 -25.58 19.51 -13.00
CA ASP A 218 -24.24 18.92 -12.77
C ASP A 218 -24.30 17.38 -12.70
N SER A 219 -25.34 16.76 -13.26
CA SER A 219 -25.46 15.29 -13.28
C SER A 219 -26.36 14.83 -14.44
N PRO A 220 -25.83 14.77 -15.67
CA PRO A 220 -26.57 14.23 -16.83
C PRO A 220 -27.21 12.87 -16.53
N ALA A 221 -26.49 11.97 -15.84
CA ALA A 221 -26.96 10.66 -15.39
C ALA A 221 -28.28 10.66 -14.59
N ASN A 222 -28.62 11.76 -13.93
CA ASN A 222 -29.83 11.89 -13.11
C ASN A 222 -31.00 12.59 -13.85
N ASN A 223 -30.80 13.05 -15.08
CA ASN A 223 -31.85 13.62 -15.93
C ASN A 223 -32.55 12.49 -16.69
N ILE A 224 -33.65 11.98 -16.13
CA ILE A 224 -34.35 10.79 -16.63
C ILE A 224 -35.67 11.16 -17.32
N ASN A 225 -35.88 10.65 -18.52
CA ASN A 225 -37.12 10.72 -19.28
C ASN A 225 -37.62 9.31 -19.62
N ASN A 226 -38.85 8.98 -19.20
CA ASN A 226 -39.46 7.65 -19.42
C ASN A 226 -38.58 6.46 -18.96
N ASP A 227 -37.94 6.59 -17.79
CA ASP A 227 -37.06 5.58 -17.18
C ASP A 227 -35.71 5.37 -17.90
N ILE A 228 -35.35 6.22 -18.86
CA ILE A 228 -34.04 6.25 -19.52
C ILE A 228 -33.39 7.61 -19.23
N ALA A 229 -32.10 7.64 -18.93
CA ALA A 229 -31.38 8.90 -18.81
C ALA A 229 -31.34 9.61 -20.17
N ASN A 230 -31.36 10.94 -20.18
CA ASN A 230 -31.42 11.71 -21.42
C ASN A 230 -30.25 11.36 -22.36
N TYR A 231 -29.04 11.32 -21.80
CA TYR A 231 -27.81 10.97 -22.51
C TYR A 231 -27.71 9.56 -23.07
N LEU A 232 -28.70 8.72 -22.79
CA LEU A 232 -28.81 7.38 -23.36
C LEU A 232 -30.02 7.26 -24.30
N ASN A 233 -30.58 8.38 -24.76
CA ASN A 233 -31.85 8.45 -25.44
C ASN A 233 -31.83 9.43 -26.61
N PRO A 234 -31.54 8.95 -27.83
CA PRO A 234 -31.33 9.81 -29.01
C PRO A 234 -32.61 10.48 -29.53
N GLU A 235 -33.74 10.30 -28.83
CA GLU A 235 -34.95 11.09 -29.03
C GLU A 235 -34.93 12.43 -28.26
N VAL A 236 -33.90 12.70 -27.43
CA VAL A 236 -33.78 13.85 -26.51
C VAL A 236 -32.68 14.85 -26.91
N ALA A 237 -32.55 15.12 -28.21
CA ALA A 237 -31.56 16.04 -28.80
C ALA A 237 -31.73 17.57 -28.54
N ASP A 238 -32.28 17.99 -27.40
CA ASP A 238 -32.43 19.40 -27.03
C ASP A 238 -31.37 19.78 -25.96
N ALA A 239 -30.28 20.43 -26.40
CA ALA A 239 -29.24 20.94 -25.50
C ALA A 239 -29.76 21.96 -24.47
N TYR A 240 -29.21 21.92 -23.26
CA TYR A 240 -29.48 22.89 -22.20
C TYR A 240 -29.20 24.32 -22.69
N SER A 241 -30.23 25.17 -22.62
CA SER A 241 -30.18 26.55 -23.13
C SER A 241 -30.41 27.62 -22.05
N GLY A 242 -30.25 27.25 -20.77
CA GLY A 242 -30.48 28.17 -19.66
C GLY A 242 -29.34 29.16 -19.44
N THR A 243 -29.42 29.92 -18.36
CA THR A 243 -28.42 30.96 -18.01
C THR A 243 -27.49 30.55 -16.89
N GLU A 244 -27.77 29.42 -16.24
CA GLU A 244 -26.93 28.88 -15.18
C GLU A 244 -25.72 28.17 -15.80
N THR A 245 -24.63 28.12 -15.06
CA THR A 245 -23.38 27.50 -15.50
C THR A 245 -23.38 26.05 -15.04
N ILE A 246 -23.17 25.13 -15.97
CA ILE A 246 -22.83 23.74 -15.66
C ILE A 246 -21.42 23.74 -15.08
N THR A 247 -21.27 23.15 -13.91
CA THR A 247 -19.95 23.00 -13.28
C THR A 247 -19.38 21.64 -13.62
N ASN A 248 -18.06 21.61 -13.88
CA ASN A 248 -17.35 20.35 -14.03
C ASN A 248 -17.34 19.61 -12.70
N ARG A 249 -17.27 18.29 -12.79
CA ARG A 249 -17.04 17.41 -11.65
C ARG A 249 -15.72 17.76 -10.97
N GLU A 250 -15.65 17.48 -9.67
CA GLU A 250 -14.38 17.49 -8.94
C GLU A 250 -13.71 16.12 -9.15
N HIS A 251 -12.47 16.12 -9.65
CA HIS A 251 -11.71 14.91 -9.92
C HIS A 251 -10.86 14.57 -8.70
N ARG A 252 -10.78 13.29 -8.37
CA ARG A 252 -9.95 12.83 -7.25
C ARG A 252 -9.35 11.48 -7.58
N TYR A 253 -8.10 11.30 -7.17
CA TYR A 253 -7.42 10.02 -7.27
C TYR A 253 -6.57 9.75 -6.03
N THR A 254 -6.20 8.50 -5.85
CA THR A 254 -5.41 8.05 -4.71
C THR A 254 -3.99 7.73 -5.14
N ASN A 255 -3.01 8.29 -4.45
CA ASN A 255 -1.62 7.85 -4.50
C ASN A 255 -1.41 6.75 -3.45
N GLY A 256 -1.16 5.53 -3.89
CA GLY A 256 -0.71 4.41 -3.06
C GLY A 256 0.81 4.27 -3.09
N TYR A 257 1.44 4.26 -1.92
CA TYR A 257 2.88 4.10 -1.78
C TYR A 257 3.21 2.79 -1.08
N SER A 258 3.96 1.94 -1.77
CA SER A 258 4.46 0.67 -1.26
C SER A 258 5.92 0.78 -0.88
N ASN A 259 6.22 0.66 0.42
CA ASN A 259 7.56 0.82 0.97
C ASN A 259 8.13 -0.54 1.36
N THR A 260 8.91 -1.15 0.49
CA THR A 260 9.52 -2.47 0.72
C THR A 260 10.85 -2.31 1.45
N ILE A 261 11.00 -2.97 2.60
CA ILE A 261 12.15 -2.84 3.48
C ILE A 261 12.97 -4.13 3.45
N ARG A 262 14.27 -4.01 3.21
CA ARG A 262 15.22 -5.13 3.18
C ARG A 262 16.46 -4.82 4.01
N ILE A 263 17.05 -5.83 4.62
CA ILE A 263 18.37 -5.72 5.27
C ILE A 263 19.37 -6.48 4.41
N ILE A 264 20.21 -5.76 3.68
CA ILE A 264 21.20 -6.33 2.75
C ILE A 264 22.61 -6.31 3.37
N ASN A 265 23.60 -6.83 2.63
CA ASN A 265 25.03 -6.77 2.99
C ASN A 265 25.41 -7.42 4.33
N GLY A 266 24.80 -8.56 4.67
CA GLY A 266 25.18 -9.41 5.80
C GLY A 266 24.64 -8.91 7.14
N PHE A 267 23.45 -9.37 7.49
CA PHE A 267 22.76 -9.05 8.75
C PHE A 267 23.29 -9.90 9.91
N GLN A 268 23.76 -9.24 10.98
CA GLN A 268 24.29 -9.91 12.17
C GLN A 268 23.78 -9.27 13.45
N LEU A 269 23.01 -10.01 14.26
CA LEU A 269 22.56 -9.57 15.58
C LEU A 269 23.50 -10.09 16.66
N GLN A 270 23.86 -9.23 17.63
CA GLN A 270 24.70 -9.58 18.77
C GLN A 270 24.02 -9.18 20.08
N GLY A 271 23.97 -10.11 21.04
CA GLY A 271 23.38 -9.90 22.36
C GLY A 271 23.82 -10.95 23.37
N ASN A 272 24.07 -10.56 24.61
CA ASN A 272 24.39 -11.47 25.73
C ASN A 272 25.53 -12.49 25.49
N GLY A 273 26.49 -12.17 24.61
CA GLY A 273 27.60 -13.07 24.24
C GLY A 273 27.23 -14.12 23.19
N GLN A 274 26.01 -14.07 22.65
CA GLN A 274 25.52 -14.84 21.52
C GLN A 274 25.46 -13.97 20.25
N GLU A 275 25.49 -14.63 19.09
CA GLU A 275 25.46 -13.97 17.78
C GLU A 275 24.60 -14.80 16.83
N ILE A 276 23.64 -14.15 16.16
CA ILE A 276 22.90 -14.72 15.03
C ILE A 276 23.41 -14.08 13.75
N LYS A 277 23.75 -14.91 12.76
CA LYS A 277 24.19 -14.48 11.43
C LYS A 277 23.23 -14.95 10.37
N TYR A 278 22.82 -14.03 9.51
CA TYR A 278 22.11 -14.33 8.27
C TYR A 278 23.08 -14.21 7.09
N GLU A 279 22.84 -15.01 6.05
CA GLU A 279 23.71 -15.06 4.86
C GLU A 279 23.62 -13.78 4.00
N VAL A 280 24.49 -13.73 2.99
CA VAL A 280 24.79 -12.55 2.14
C VAL A 280 23.59 -12.04 1.34
N SER A 281 22.55 -12.86 1.12
CA SER A 281 21.36 -12.49 0.33
C SER A 281 20.49 -11.41 0.97
N GLY A 282 20.64 -11.18 2.28
CA GLY A 282 19.84 -10.23 3.05
C GLY A 282 18.64 -10.87 3.74
N PHE A 283 17.92 -10.07 4.52
CA PHE A 283 16.69 -10.41 5.24
C PHE A 283 15.57 -9.54 4.68
N ASP A 284 14.50 -10.15 4.20
CA ASP A 284 13.30 -9.43 3.79
C ASP A 284 12.52 -9.02 5.03
N TYR A 285 12.42 -7.72 5.28
CA TYR A 285 11.70 -7.22 6.43
C TYR A 285 10.20 -7.11 6.13
N GLY A 286 9.82 -6.96 4.85
CA GLY A 286 8.44 -6.81 4.39
C GLY A 286 8.11 -5.40 3.96
N THR A 287 6.83 -5.16 3.70
CA THR A 287 6.33 -3.95 3.05
C THR A 287 5.38 -3.16 3.96
N TYR A 288 5.47 -1.84 3.91
CA TYR A 288 4.55 -0.91 4.57
C TYR A 288 3.84 -0.02 3.54
N GLU A 289 2.52 -0.05 3.56
CA GLU A 289 1.67 0.66 2.59
C GLU A 289 1.11 1.96 3.20
N THR A 290 1.09 3.03 2.41
CA THR A 290 0.43 4.30 2.76
C THR A 290 -0.34 4.86 1.58
N THR A 291 -1.41 5.60 1.84
CA THR A 291 -2.22 6.22 0.79
C THR A 291 -2.45 7.69 1.07
N ASP A 292 -2.46 8.52 0.03
CA ASP A 292 -2.91 9.91 0.07
C ASP A 292 -3.94 10.16 -1.03
N THR A 293 -5.04 10.82 -0.71
CA THR A 293 -6.03 11.26 -1.71
C THR A 293 -5.65 12.64 -2.23
N ILE A 294 -5.62 12.77 -3.55
CA ILE A 294 -5.43 14.03 -4.27
C ILE A 294 -6.78 14.46 -4.83
N THR A 295 -7.10 15.75 -4.66
CA THR A 295 -8.24 16.40 -5.30
C THR A 295 -7.70 17.36 -6.35
N HIS A 296 -8.21 17.26 -7.58
CA HIS A 296 -8.02 18.23 -8.65
C HIS A 296 -9.31 19.04 -8.82
N GLU A 297 -9.19 20.37 -8.79
CA GLU A 297 -10.29 21.26 -9.16
C GLU A 297 -9.93 21.97 -10.46
N PHE A 298 -10.83 21.89 -11.44
CA PHE A 298 -10.74 22.56 -12.73
C PHE A 298 -11.41 23.95 -12.71
#